data_AF-A0A938SDP3-F1
#
_entry.id   AF-A0A938SDP3-F1
#
_cell.length_a   1.000
_cell.length_b   1.000
_cell.length_c   1.000
_cell.angle_alpha   90.00
_cell.angle_beta   90.00
_cell.angle_gamma   90.00
#
_symmetry.space_group_name_H-M   'P 1'
#
loop_
_entity.id
_entity.type
_entity.pdbx_description
1 polymer ?
#
loop_
_entity_poly.entity_id
_entity_poly.type
_entity_poly.pdbx_seq_one_letter_code
_entity_poly.pdbx_strand_id
1 'polypeptide(L)'
;MVPRIPQRPPRATRQQLQCQEAAASELASDCLAAGRPLPGFEMADYRAFHDKMLEIIARVPDRDFATLGRFTWTGPSWTLSDYIRANTASHYRWACKHIRRWLRAQAKAKTRKARQ
;
A
#
# COMPACT_ATOMS: atom_id res chain seq x y z
N MET A 1 -9.03 6.02 -33.01
CA MET A 1 -9.54 5.41 -31.77
C MET A 1 -8.62 5.87 -30.63
N VAL A 2 -9.00 6.94 -29.92
CA VAL A 2 -8.18 7.46 -28.81
C VAL A 2 -8.36 6.53 -27.61
N PRO A 3 -7.29 5.95 -27.04
CA PRO A 3 -7.44 5.10 -25.86
C PRO A 3 -8.10 5.92 -24.74
N ARG A 4 -9.18 5.39 -24.16
CA ARG A 4 -9.76 5.94 -22.93
C ARG A 4 -8.68 5.87 -21.85
N ILE A 5 -8.02 6.99 -21.60
CA ILE A 5 -7.15 7.14 -20.44
C ILE A 5 -8.06 6.90 -19.22
N PRO A 6 -7.76 5.90 -18.37
CA PRO A 6 -8.57 5.68 -17.17
C PRO A 6 -8.57 6.98 -16.37
N GLN A 7 -9.78 7.53 -16.17
CA GLN A 7 -9.97 8.77 -15.43
C GLN A 7 -9.27 8.64 -14.09
N ARG A 8 -8.33 9.55 -13.81
CA ARG A 8 -7.62 9.57 -12.52
C ARG A 8 -8.69 9.81 -11.46
N PRO A 9 -8.82 8.94 -10.44
CA PRO A 9 -9.78 9.18 -9.36
C PRO A 9 -9.53 10.56 -8.75
N PRO A 10 -10.56 11.23 -8.21
CA PRO A 10 -10.41 12.52 -7.57
C PRO A 10 -9.28 12.46 -6.54
N ARG A 11 -8.48 13.53 -6.48
CA ARG A 11 -7.31 13.60 -5.59
C ARG A 11 -7.79 13.44 -4.16
N ALA A 12 -7.22 12.46 -3.46
CA ALA A 12 -7.69 12.05 -2.16
C ALA A 12 -7.43 13.17 -1.14
N THR A 13 -8.45 13.49 -0.34
CA THR A 13 -8.28 14.33 0.85
C THR A 13 -7.43 13.60 1.89
N ARG A 14 -6.94 14.33 2.89
CA ARG A 14 -6.16 13.75 3.98
C ARG A 14 -6.92 12.62 4.69
N GLN A 15 -8.20 12.84 4.96
CA GLN A 15 -9.05 11.83 5.61
C GLN A 15 -9.22 10.58 4.73
N GLN A 16 -9.36 10.74 3.41
CA GLN A 16 -9.43 9.62 2.48
C GLN A 16 -8.10 8.83 2.42
N LEU A 17 -6.96 9.52 2.45
CA LEU A 17 -5.65 8.86 2.52
C LEU A 17 -5.52 8.07 3.83
N GLN A 18 -5.84 8.67 4.97
CA GLN A 18 -5.78 7.98 6.26
C GLN A 18 -6.65 6.71 6.30
N CYS A 19 -7.89 6.78 5.81
CA CYS A 19 -8.77 5.60 5.73
C CYS A 19 -8.21 4.52 4.80
N GLN A 20 -7.64 4.90 3.66
CA GLN A 20 -7.02 3.95 2.73
C GLN A 20 -5.78 3.30 3.32
N GLU A 21 -4.96 4.06 4.05
CA GLU A 21 -3.75 3.57 4.68
C GLU A 21 -4.01 2.63 5.85
N ALA A 22 -4.99 2.95 6.69
CA ALA A 22 -5.40 2.08 7.79
C ALA A 22 -5.87 0.71 7.28
N ALA A 23 -6.80 0.71 6.32
CA ALA A 23 -7.34 -0.51 5.74
C ALA A 23 -6.27 -1.34 5.01
N ALA A 24 -5.33 -0.68 4.32
CA ALA A 24 -4.28 -1.38 3.59
C ALA A 24 -3.20 -1.98 4.53
N SER A 25 -2.90 -1.30 5.64
CA SER A 25 -1.95 -1.78 6.65
C SER A 25 -2.50 -2.97 7.44
N GLU A 26 -3.78 -2.94 7.80
CA GLU A 26 -4.44 -4.08 8.45
C GLU A 26 -4.38 -5.33 7.57
N LEU A 27 -4.73 -5.19 6.28
CA LEU A 27 -4.61 -6.27 5.30
C LEU A 27 -3.17 -6.79 5.15
N ALA A 28 -2.18 -5.90 5.21
CA ALA A 28 -0.76 -6.25 5.10
C ALA A 28 -0.27 -7.00 6.34
N SER A 29 -0.60 -6.52 7.54
CA SER A 29 -0.28 -7.17 8.80
C SER A 29 -0.86 -8.59 8.85
N ASP A 30 -2.12 -8.77 8.46
CA ASP A 30 -2.76 -10.09 8.41
C ASP A 30 -2.06 -11.04 7.44
N CYS A 31 -1.70 -10.55 6.25
CA CYS A 31 -1.02 -11.37 5.25
C CYS A 31 0.40 -11.76 5.69
N LEU A 32 1.11 -10.84 6.34
CA LEU A 32 2.45 -11.07 6.88
C LEU A 32 2.41 -12.05 8.05
N ALA A 33 1.45 -11.92 8.95
CA ALA A 33 1.24 -12.84 10.09
C ALA A 33 0.85 -14.26 9.63
N ALA A 34 0.14 -14.39 8.51
CA ALA A 34 -0.21 -15.69 7.92
C ALA A 34 0.98 -16.39 7.23
N GLY A 35 2.08 -15.68 6.96
CA GLY A 35 3.31 -16.22 6.38
C GLY A 35 4.34 -16.60 7.44
N ARG A 36 5.31 -17.46 7.09
CA ARG A 36 6.53 -17.56 7.90
C ARG A 36 7.32 -16.25 7.79
N PRO A 37 7.86 -15.70 8.89
CA PRO A 37 8.69 -14.50 8.83
C PRO A 37 9.87 -14.71 7.88
N LEU A 38 10.17 -13.72 7.04
CA LEU A 38 11.38 -13.72 6.24
C LEU A 38 12.59 -13.49 7.18
N PRO A 39 13.69 -14.23 7.01
CA PRO A 39 14.89 -13.97 7.82
C PRO A 39 15.40 -12.55 7.58
N GLY A 40 15.60 -11.79 8.67
CA GLY A 40 16.05 -10.40 8.63
C GLY A 40 14.95 -9.36 8.34
N PHE A 41 13.67 -9.76 8.26
CA PHE A 41 12.54 -8.83 8.17
C PHE A 41 11.79 -8.80 9.50
N GLU A 42 11.91 -7.69 10.22
CA GLU A 42 11.19 -7.48 11.47
C GLU A 42 9.86 -6.75 11.23
N MET A 43 8.77 -7.29 11.76
CA MET A 43 7.46 -6.63 11.71
C MET A 43 7.46 -5.28 12.43
N ALA A 44 8.40 -5.07 13.34
CA ALA A 44 8.60 -3.80 14.04
C ALA A 44 9.02 -2.68 13.06
N ASP A 45 9.95 -2.95 12.14
CA ASP A 45 10.41 -1.96 11.15
C ASP A 45 9.30 -1.54 10.21
N TYR A 46 8.49 -2.51 9.76
CA TYR A 46 7.32 -2.23 8.93
C TYR A 46 6.32 -1.32 9.65
N ARG A 47 5.99 -1.64 10.90
CA ARG A 47 5.05 -0.85 11.71
C ARG A 47 5.58 0.55 11.96
N ALA A 48 6.83 0.68 12.36
CA ALA A 48 7.47 1.98 12.59
C ALA A 48 7.47 2.85 11.33
N PHE A 49 7.74 2.26 10.15
CA PHE A 49 7.64 2.98 8.88
C PHE A 49 6.19 3.40 8.57
N HIS A 50 5.21 2.51 8.77
CA HIS A 50 3.80 2.81 8.53
C HIS A 50 3.28 3.92 9.44
N ASP A 51 3.62 3.89 10.73
CA ASP A 51 3.26 4.91 11.70
C ASP A 51 3.84 6.28 11.31
N LYS A 52 5.10 6.31 10.87
CA LYS A 52 5.73 7.52 10.34
C LYS A 52 5.00 8.07 9.11
N MET A 53 4.51 7.20 8.22
CA MET A 53 3.70 7.63 7.08
C MET A 53 2.37 8.23 7.53
N LEU A 54 1.68 7.63 8.50
CA LEU A 54 0.43 8.18 9.06
C LEU A 54 0.66 9.53 9.74
N GLU A 55 1.77 9.69 10.45
CA GLU A 55 2.17 10.96 11.07
C GLU A 55 2.40 12.06 10.02
N ILE A 56 3.10 11.75 8.92
CA ILE A 56 3.29 12.69 7.80
C ILE A 56 1.93 13.07 7.22
N ILE A 57 1.04 12.09 7.00
CA ILE A 57 -0.30 12.34 6.48
C ILE A 57 -1.09 13.26 7.42
N ALA A 58 -0.92 13.08 8.74
CA ALA A 58 -1.56 13.87 9.77
C ALA A 58 -0.98 15.28 9.96
N ARG A 59 0.17 15.61 9.40
CA ARG A 59 0.79 16.93 9.57
C ARG A 59 0.63 17.83 8.35
N VAL A 60 0.56 17.25 7.16
CA VAL A 60 0.47 18.02 5.92
C VAL A 60 -0.98 18.51 5.70
N PRO A 61 -1.18 19.78 5.28
CA PRO A 61 -2.50 20.31 4.98
C PRO A 61 -3.05 19.75 3.66
N ASP A 62 -4.38 19.60 3.58
CA ASP A 62 -5.08 19.03 2.41
C ASP A 62 -4.74 19.71 1.08
N ARG A 63 -4.52 21.03 1.11
CA ARG A 63 -4.07 21.79 -0.06
C ARG A 63 -2.77 21.22 -0.62
N ASP A 64 -1.80 20.94 0.24
CA ASP A 64 -0.47 20.48 -0.18
C ASP A 64 -0.52 19.03 -0.72
N PHE A 65 -1.52 18.24 -0.33
CA PHE A 65 -1.76 16.91 -0.91
C PHE A 65 -2.27 16.94 -2.34
N ALA A 66 -3.06 17.95 -2.68
CA ALA A 66 -3.76 18.04 -3.95
C ALA A 66 -3.12 19.02 -4.94
N THR A 67 -2.16 19.86 -4.54
CA THR A 67 -1.51 20.84 -5.42
C THR A 67 -0.36 20.21 -6.24
N LEU A 68 -0.40 20.37 -7.57
CA LEU A 68 0.72 20.00 -8.46
C LEU A 68 1.88 20.98 -8.31
N GLY A 69 3.11 20.48 -8.49
CA GLY A 69 4.31 21.31 -8.39
C GLY A 69 4.54 21.91 -7.00
N ARG A 70 3.76 21.50 -5.99
CA ARG A 70 3.91 21.98 -4.62
C ARG A 70 5.26 21.60 -4.02
N PHE A 71 5.72 20.40 -4.35
CA PHE A 71 7.01 19.88 -4.00
C PHE A 71 7.79 19.62 -5.28
N THR A 72 9.02 20.13 -5.37
CA THR A 72 9.82 20.06 -6.61
C THR A 72 10.14 18.62 -7.02
N TRP A 73 10.25 17.70 -6.05
CA TRP A 73 10.55 16.29 -6.30
C TRP A 73 9.36 15.47 -6.82
N THR A 74 8.11 15.94 -6.71
CA THR A 74 6.94 15.19 -7.21
C THR A 74 6.76 15.32 -8.72
N GLY A 75 7.57 16.16 -9.38
CA GLY A 75 7.46 16.41 -10.81
C GLY A 75 6.15 17.12 -11.21
N PRO A 76 5.89 17.23 -12.52
CA PRO A 76 4.82 18.08 -13.05
C PRO A 76 3.43 17.43 -12.98
N SER A 77 3.35 16.11 -12.92
CA SER A 77 2.10 15.36 -13.14
C SER A 77 1.58 14.64 -11.89
N TRP A 78 2.38 14.57 -10.83
CA TRP A 78 2.02 13.87 -9.61
C TRP A 78 1.96 14.84 -8.43
N THR A 79 0.95 14.62 -7.59
CA THR A 79 0.84 15.30 -6.31
C THR A 79 1.41 14.44 -5.20
N LEU A 80 1.58 15.03 -4.02
CA LEU A 80 1.98 14.27 -2.85
C LEU A 80 0.98 13.12 -2.55
N SER A 81 -0.34 13.36 -2.72
CA SER A 81 -1.34 12.30 -2.51
C SER A 81 -1.17 11.12 -3.48
N ASP A 82 -0.81 11.39 -4.74
CA ASP A 82 -0.54 10.35 -5.74
C ASP A 82 0.67 9.51 -5.34
N TYR A 83 1.75 10.16 -4.89
CA TYR A 83 2.97 9.48 -4.44
C TYR A 83 2.73 8.61 -3.22
N ILE A 84 2.06 9.15 -2.19
CA ILE A 84 1.76 8.39 -0.98
C ILE A 84 0.94 7.17 -1.36
N ARG A 85 -0.22 7.36 -2.00
CA ARG A 85 -1.11 6.25 -2.36
C ARG A 85 -0.43 5.17 -3.20
N ALA A 86 0.46 5.54 -4.11
CA ALA A 86 1.19 4.59 -4.96
C ALA A 86 2.18 3.74 -4.16
N ASN A 87 2.86 4.33 -3.16
CA ASN A 87 3.92 3.66 -2.39
C ASN A 87 3.40 2.95 -1.14
N THR A 88 2.21 3.29 -0.66
CA THR A 88 1.62 2.71 0.55
C THR A 88 0.36 1.90 0.20
N ALA A 89 -0.85 2.43 0.31
CA ALA A 89 -2.09 1.65 0.14
C ALA A 89 -2.15 0.80 -1.13
N SER A 90 -1.72 1.33 -2.28
CA SER A 90 -1.72 0.57 -3.55
C SER A 90 -0.70 -0.55 -3.53
N HIS A 91 0.50 -0.28 -2.99
CA HIS A 91 1.58 -1.24 -2.91
C HIS A 91 1.25 -2.36 -1.91
N TYR A 92 0.71 -2.03 -0.74
CA TYR A 92 0.27 -3.01 0.26
C TYR A 92 -0.79 -3.95 -0.31
N ARG A 93 -1.79 -3.42 -1.03
CA ARG A 93 -2.81 -4.26 -1.69
C ARG A 93 -2.21 -5.21 -2.73
N TRP A 94 -1.26 -4.72 -3.54
CA TRP A 94 -0.56 -5.53 -4.52
C TRP A 94 0.28 -6.64 -3.84
N ALA A 95 1.04 -6.30 -2.80
CA ALA A 95 1.85 -7.26 -2.05
C ALA A 95 0.98 -8.34 -1.38
N CYS A 96 -0.09 -7.93 -0.69
CA CYS A 96 -1.07 -8.84 -0.08
C CYS A 96 -1.65 -9.83 -1.09
N LYS A 97 -1.99 -9.36 -2.30
CA LYS A 97 -2.52 -10.22 -3.37
C LYS A 97 -1.53 -11.34 -3.71
N HIS A 98 -0.25 -11.03 -3.81
CA HIS A 98 0.80 -12.00 -4.11
C HIS A 98 1.05 -12.95 -2.94
N ILE A 99 1.14 -12.44 -1.71
CA ILE A 99 1.30 -13.26 -0.51
C ILE A 99 0.16 -14.28 -0.38
N ARG A 100 -1.10 -13.84 -0.53
CA ARG A 100 -2.27 -14.74 -0.51
C ARG A 100 -2.26 -15.75 -1.63
N ARG A 101 -1.78 -15.38 -2.82
CA ARG A 101 -1.63 -16.32 -3.95
C ARG A 101 -0.60 -17.39 -3.61
N TRP A 102 0.54 -17.00 -3.05
CA TRP A 102 1.59 -17.90 -2.63
C TRP A 102 1.13 -18.84 -1.50
N LEU A 103 0.51 -18.32 -0.44
CA LEU A 103 -0.02 -19.12 0.67
C LEU A 103 -1.00 -20.20 0.19
N ARG A 104 -1.90 -19.85 -0.74
CA ARG A 104 -2.83 -20.82 -1.36
C ARG A 104 -2.11 -21.89 -2.16
N ALA A 105 -1.05 -21.54 -2.89
CA ALA A 105 -0.25 -22.51 -3.62
C ALA A 105 0.47 -23.48 -2.67
N GLN A 106 1.01 -22.98 -1.55
CA GLN A 106 1.64 -23.80 -0.51
C GLN A 106 0.65 -24.77 0.15
N ALA A 107 -0.55 -24.30 0.48
CA ALA A 107 -1.60 -25.15 1.03
C ALA A 107 -1.97 -26.30 0.08
N LYS A 108 -2.17 -26.01 -1.22
CA LYS A 108 -2.45 -27.03 -2.23
C LYS A 108 -1.30 -28.05 -2.37
N ALA A 109 -0.06 -27.58 -2.33
CA ALA A 109 1.11 -28.45 -2.40
C ALA A 109 1.18 -29.41 -1.19
N LYS A 110 0.89 -28.92 0.02
CA LYS A 110 0.79 -29.75 1.24
C LYS A 110 -0.30 -30.81 1.11
N THR A 111 -1.51 -30.42 0.69
CA THR A 111 -2.62 -31.37 0.50
C THR A 111 -2.30 -32.44 -0.53
N ARG A 112 -1.60 -32.10 -1.62
CA ARG A 112 -1.17 -33.08 -2.63
C ARG A 112 -0.16 -34.08 -2.07
N LYS A 113 0.81 -33.63 -1.27
CA LYS A 113 1.78 -34.51 -0.61
C LYS A 113 1.15 -35.44 0.42
N ALA A 114 0.12 -35.00 1.14
CA ALA A 114 -0.57 -35.83 2.13
C ALA A 114 -1.48 -36.93 1.54
N ARG A 115 -1.75 -36.87 0.22
CA ARG A 115 -2.56 -37.86 -0.51
C ARG A 115 -1.71 -38.87 -1.29
N GLN A 116 -0.39 -38.72 -1.28
CA GLN A 116 0.61 -39.63 -1.87
C GLN A 116 1.23 -40.46 -0.76
#